data_AF-A0A3M1J312-F1
#
_entry.id   AF-A0A3M1J312-F1
#
_cell.length_a   1.000
_cell.length_b   1.000
_cell.length_c   1.000
_cell.angle_alpha   90.00
_cell.angle_beta   90.00
_cell.angle_gamma   90.00
#
_symmetry.space_group_name_H-M   'P 1'
#
loop_
_entity.id
_entity.type
_entity.pdbx_description
1 polymer ?
#
loop_
_entity_poly.entity_id
_entity_poly.type
_entity_poly.pdbx_seq_one_letter_code
_entity_poly.pdbx_strand_id
1 'polypeptide(L)'
;MPAVKDTISDTLAILQLNLEEGLNALQPLPDDGDEDTVVIGNISQVEGNTDATPDIDNRIVITLIKTEEEYTLKNRPNHRRNPISGNLEYVNPPVMLNLYLLITPNVEDYGTALTFLSRVISFFQHQRVFTQANASVPDDPGFGISQFNFNLSMVSPSLEQLNHLWGILGGKLMPSVLYKLQLQQIEYIPDEVRPASPITEIALTERIV
;
A
#
# COMPACT_ATOMS: atom_id res chain seq x y z
N MET A 1 17.68 3.72 -19.21
CA MET A 1 16.76 2.57 -19.05
C MET A 1 15.62 3.09 -18.23
N PRO A 2 14.35 2.89 -18.64
CA PRO A 2 13.23 3.44 -17.89
C PRO A 2 13.25 2.88 -16.47
N ALA A 3 13.43 3.76 -15.49
CA ALA A 3 13.44 3.39 -14.08
C ALA A 3 12.00 3.24 -13.60
N VAL A 4 11.59 2.01 -13.25
CA VAL A 4 10.36 1.79 -12.50
C VAL A 4 10.66 2.13 -11.06
N LYS A 5 10.00 3.15 -10.53
CA LYS A 5 10.07 3.49 -9.12
C LYS A 5 9.25 2.47 -8.34
N ASP A 6 9.86 1.75 -7.40
CA ASP A 6 9.16 0.76 -6.57
C ASP A 6 8.31 1.44 -5.49
N THR A 7 7.20 2.01 -5.93
CA THR A 7 6.34 2.78 -5.03
C THR A 7 5.47 1.91 -4.13
N ILE A 8 5.24 0.64 -4.49
CA ILE A 8 4.44 -0.27 -3.66
C ILE A 8 5.25 -0.69 -2.44
N SER A 9 6.49 -1.16 -2.65
CA SER A 9 7.37 -1.56 -1.55
C SER A 9 7.62 -0.40 -0.60
N ASP A 10 7.99 0.77 -1.13
CA ASP A 10 8.23 1.98 -0.34
C ASP A 10 7.02 2.38 0.53
N THR A 11 5.81 2.28 -0.02
CA THR A 11 4.58 2.64 0.71
C THR A 11 4.25 1.63 1.81
N LEU A 12 4.47 0.34 1.54
CA LEU A 12 4.30 -0.70 2.55
C LEU A 12 5.35 -0.56 3.65
N ALA A 13 6.59 -0.16 3.33
CA ALA A 13 7.63 0.10 4.32
C ALA A 13 7.28 1.28 5.23
N ILE A 14 6.71 2.36 4.68
CA ILE A 14 6.13 3.45 5.50
C ILE A 14 5.06 2.90 6.43
N LEU A 15 4.11 2.12 5.90
CA LEU A 15 3.02 1.57 6.71
C LEU A 15 3.53 0.66 7.82
N GLN A 16 4.50 -0.21 7.51
CA GLN A 16 5.15 -1.12 8.45
C GLN A 16 5.78 -0.32 9.60
N LEU A 17 6.65 0.64 9.28
CA LEU A 17 7.35 1.46 10.27
C LEU A 17 6.37 2.21 11.19
N ASN A 18 5.35 2.86 10.60
CA ASN A 18 4.39 3.62 11.40
C ASN A 18 3.51 2.71 12.28
N LEU A 19 3.17 1.52 11.79
CA LEU A 19 2.42 0.55 12.59
C LEU A 19 3.28 0.06 13.75
N GLU A 20 4.54 -0.30 13.50
CA GLU A 20 5.50 -0.74 14.53
C GLU A 20 5.73 0.33 15.60
N GLU A 21 6.04 1.57 15.20
CA GLU A 21 6.17 2.70 16.13
C GLU A 21 4.87 2.97 16.90
N GLY A 22 3.73 2.91 16.21
CA GLY A 22 2.42 3.13 16.82
C GLY A 22 2.02 2.07 17.83
N LEU A 23 2.39 0.80 17.59
CA LEU A 23 2.15 -0.30 18.51
C LEU A 23 3.09 -0.22 19.71
N ASN A 24 4.38 0.02 19.48
CA ASN A 24 5.39 0.19 20.52
C ASN A 24 5.16 1.41 21.42
N ALA A 25 4.42 2.43 20.94
CA ALA A 25 3.98 3.56 21.75
C ALA A 25 2.83 3.23 22.72
N LEU A 26 2.14 2.12 22.53
CA LEU A 26 1.11 1.64 23.46
C LEU A 26 1.74 0.97 24.68
N GLN A 27 0.94 0.73 25.71
CA GLN A 27 1.42 -0.01 26.88
C GLN A 27 1.88 -1.42 26.45
N PRO A 28 3.10 -1.84 26.82
CA PRO A 28 3.58 -3.17 26.49
C PRO A 28 2.71 -4.24 27.15
N LEU A 29 2.57 -5.37 26.46
CA LEU A 29 1.81 -6.50 26.97
C LEU A 29 2.57 -7.15 28.14
N PRO A 30 1.88 -7.58 29.21
CA PRO A 30 2.52 -8.34 30.26
C PRO A 30 2.98 -9.67 29.67
N ASP A 31 4.29 -9.93 29.76
CA ASP A 31 4.97 -11.17 29.32
C ASP A 31 5.56 -11.19 27.89
N ASP A 32 5.48 -10.09 27.12
CA ASP A 32 6.18 -9.99 25.83
C ASP A 32 7.53 -9.31 26.02
N GLY A 33 8.61 -10.10 25.96
CA GLY A 33 9.99 -9.63 26.08
C GLY A 33 10.54 -9.02 24.80
N ASP A 34 9.78 -9.08 23.70
CA ASP A 34 10.15 -8.57 22.39
C ASP A 34 9.24 -7.41 21.98
N GLU A 35 9.83 -6.42 21.32
CA GLU A 35 9.11 -5.29 20.71
C GLU A 35 8.08 -5.82 19.69
N ASP A 36 6.94 -5.13 19.56
CA ASP A 36 5.87 -5.55 18.66
C ASP A 36 6.33 -5.47 17.20
N THR A 37 6.93 -6.56 16.71
CA THR A 37 7.61 -6.53 15.42
C THR A 37 6.59 -6.73 14.30
N VAL A 38 6.58 -5.80 13.35
CA VAL A 38 5.71 -5.84 12.17
C VAL A 38 6.56 -6.19 10.95
N VAL A 39 6.08 -7.13 10.13
CA VAL A 39 6.81 -7.57 8.93
C VAL A 39 5.91 -7.59 7.70
N ILE A 40 6.47 -7.18 6.56
CA ILE A 40 5.82 -7.36 5.26
C ILE A 40 6.21 -8.75 4.76
N GLY A 41 5.21 -9.59 4.51
CA GLY A 41 5.46 -10.98 4.13
C GLY A 41 4.19 -11.69 3.70
N ASN A 42 4.35 -12.92 3.22
CA ASN A 42 3.22 -13.76 2.86
C ASN A 42 2.91 -14.74 4.01
N ILE A 43 1.73 -14.59 4.63
CA ILE A 43 1.28 -15.47 5.71
C ILE A 43 1.14 -16.95 5.29
N SER A 44 1.10 -17.26 3.99
CA SER A 44 1.13 -18.66 3.53
C SER A 44 2.47 -19.37 3.79
N GLN A 45 3.52 -18.63 4.13
CA GLN A 45 4.88 -19.16 4.30
C GLN A 45 5.20 -19.62 5.73
N VAL A 46 4.23 -19.54 6.66
CA VAL A 46 4.44 -19.88 8.09
C VAL A 46 4.96 -21.31 8.28
N GLU A 47 4.47 -22.28 7.51
CA GLU A 47 4.91 -23.69 7.62
C GLU A 47 6.13 -24.02 6.72
N GLY A 48 6.60 -23.06 5.90
CA GLY A 48 7.55 -23.29 4.81
C GLY A 48 8.89 -22.57 4.95
N ASN A 49 9.31 -22.28 6.19
CA ASN A 49 10.50 -21.49 6.50
C ASN A 49 11.73 -22.06 5.78
N THR A 50 12.12 -21.38 4.69
CA THR A 50 13.35 -21.63 3.94
C THR A 50 14.21 -20.39 4.16
N ASP A 51 15.53 -20.53 4.23
CA ASP A 51 16.49 -19.45 4.59
C ASP A 51 16.38 -18.14 3.76
N ALA A 52 15.51 -18.09 2.75
CA ALA A 52 15.22 -16.94 1.89
C ALA A 52 13.92 -16.19 2.22
N THR A 53 13.09 -16.66 3.16
CA THR A 53 11.85 -15.98 3.59
C THR A 53 12.08 -15.16 4.85
N PRO A 54 11.50 -13.95 4.97
CA PRO A 54 11.54 -13.22 6.23
C PRO A 54 10.93 -14.09 7.32
N ASP A 55 11.60 -14.15 8.46
CA ASP A 55 11.06 -14.79 9.66
C ASP A 55 9.75 -14.07 10.03
N ILE A 56 8.65 -14.83 10.06
CA ILE A 56 7.32 -14.30 10.35
C ILE A 56 6.75 -14.87 11.65
N ASP A 57 7.53 -15.67 12.37
CA ASP A 57 7.10 -16.29 13.62
C ASP A 57 7.11 -15.27 14.74
N ASN A 58 6.05 -15.29 15.56
CA ASN A 58 5.81 -14.33 16.64
C ASN A 58 5.77 -12.86 16.19
N ARG A 59 5.25 -12.59 14.98
CA ARG A 59 5.19 -11.24 14.40
C ARG A 59 3.82 -10.90 13.83
N ILE A 60 3.57 -9.60 13.66
CA ILE A 60 2.40 -9.11 12.94
C ILE A 60 2.75 -9.04 11.45
N VAL A 61 2.09 -9.86 10.66
CA VAL A 61 2.38 -10.00 9.22
C VAL A 61 1.40 -9.15 8.40
N ILE A 62 1.94 -8.27 7.55
CA ILE A 62 1.19 -7.54 6.53
C ILE A 62 1.37 -8.27 5.19
N THR A 63 0.30 -8.87 4.69
CA THR A 63 0.27 -9.57 3.40
C THR A 63 -0.55 -8.81 2.37
N LEU A 64 0.05 -8.52 1.21
CA LEU A 64 -0.67 -7.99 0.05
C LEU A 64 -1.46 -9.10 -0.65
N ILE A 65 -2.78 -9.04 -0.62
CA ILE A 65 -3.69 -10.07 -1.18
C ILE A 65 -4.06 -9.76 -2.63
N LYS A 66 -4.42 -8.51 -2.91
CA LYS A 66 -4.94 -8.08 -4.21
C LYS A 66 -4.60 -6.62 -4.46
N THR A 67 -4.42 -6.28 -5.74
CA THR A 67 -4.40 -4.90 -6.24
C THR A 67 -5.62 -4.63 -7.13
N GLU A 68 -6.14 -3.42 -7.09
CA GLU A 68 -7.30 -2.99 -7.88
C GLU A 68 -7.10 -1.57 -8.39
N GLU A 69 -7.35 -1.33 -9.68
CA GLU A 69 -7.25 0.01 -10.27
C GLU A 69 -8.44 0.88 -9.85
N GLU A 70 -8.16 2.10 -9.40
CA GLU A 70 -9.17 3.11 -9.10
C GLU A 70 -9.52 3.92 -10.36
N TYR A 71 -10.56 3.49 -11.07
CA TYR A 71 -10.94 4.06 -12.38
C TYR A 71 -11.49 5.50 -12.30
N THR A 72 -12.00 5.93 -11.15
CA THR A 72 -12.65 7.25 -11.01
C THR A 72 -11.69 8.43 -11.19
N LEU A 73 -10.38 8.20 -10.99
CA LEU A 73 -9.32 9.22 -11.10
C LEU A 73 -8.64 9.24 -12.48
N LYS A 74 -9.15 8.48 -13.46
CA LYS A 74 -8.55 8.32 -14.80
C LYS A 74 -8.67 9.55 -15.70
N ASN A 75 -9.33 10.61 -15.25
CA ASN A 75 -9.70 11.75 -16.10
C ASN A 75 -8.58 12.81 -16.27
N ARG A 76 -7.32 12.38 -16.24
CA ARG A 76 -6.17 13.30 -16.48
C ARG A 76 -5.81 13.30 -17.97
N PRO A 77 -5.59 14.48 -18.57
CA PRO A 77 -5.13 14.57 -19.95
C PRO A 77 -3.79 13.85 -20.11
N ASN A 78 -3.61 13.18 -21.25
CA ASN A 78 -2.36 12.51 -21.65
C ASN A 78 -1.26 13.48 -22.13
N HIS A 79 -1.41 14.76 -21.80
CA HIS A 79 -0.45 15.80 -22.12
C HIS A 79 -0.22 16.67 -20.89
N ARG A 80 1.05 16.97 -20.62
CA ARG A 80 1.47 17.90 -19.58
C ARG A 80 2.31 18.99 -20.23
N ARG A 81 2.11 20.24 -19.83
CA ARG A 81 2.99 21.33 -20.25
C ARG A 81 4.25 21.28 -19.40
N ASN A 82 5.42 21.21 -20.02
CA ASN A 82 6.68 21.27 -19.29
C ASN A 82 6.82 22.66 -18.65
N PRO A 83 6.99 22.75 -17.31
CA PRO A 83 7.12 24.03 -16.63
C PRO A 83 8.39 24.81 -17.01
N ILE A 84 9.41 24.14 -17.55
CA ILE A 84 10.70 24.74 -17.93
C ILE A 84 10.71 25.16 -19.40
N SER A 85 10.34 24.26 -20.33
CA SER A 85 10.41 24.52 -21.77
C SER A 85 9.14 25.13 -22.35
N GLY A 86 8.01 25.07 -21.61
CA GLY A 86 6.70 25.55 -22.09
C GLY A 86 6.06 24.69 -23.18
N ASN A 87 6.77 23.65 -23.66
CA ASN A 87 6.32 22.72 -24.67
C ASN A 87 5.27 21.74 -24.12
N LEU A 88 4.40 21.26 -25.00
CA LEU A 88 3.45 20.21 -24.69
C LEU A 88 4.18 18.86 -24.76
N GLU A 89 4.10 18.07 -23.71
CA GLU A 89 4.73 16.75 -23.62
C GLU A 89 3.66 15.70 -23.45
N TYR A 90 3.80 14.58 -24.16
CA TYR A 90 2.95 13.42 -23.96
C TYR A 90 3.39 12.69 -22.69
N VAL A 91 2.45 12.48 -21.77
CA VAL A 91 2.68 11.75 -20.51
C VAL A 91 1.58 10.71 -20.36
N ASN A 92 1.96 9.48 -20.03
CA ASN A 92 0.98 8.46 -19.69
C ASN A 92 0.32 8.83 -18.36
N PRO A 93 -1.03 8.88 -18.28
CA PRO A 93 -1.69 9.19 -17.04
C PRO A 93 -1.29 8.16 -15.97
N PRO A 94 -1.05 8.60 -14.72
CA PRO A 94 -0.66 7.68 -13.66
C PRO A 94 -1.81 6.72 -13.34
N VAL A 95 -1.45 5.49 -12.99
CA VAL A 95 -2.39 4.48 -12.54
C VAL A 95 -2.56 4.63 -11.04
N MET A 96 -3.80 4.82 -10.60
CA MET A 96 -4.14 4.84 -9.18
C MET A 96 -4.53 3.43 -8.76
N LEU A 97 -3.88 2.90 -7.74
CA LEU A 97 -4.13 1.56 -7.22
C LEU A 97 -4.70 1.61 -5.80
N ASN A 98 -5.57 0.65 -5.55
CA ASN A 98 -6.05 0.22 -4.26
C ASN A 98 -5.35 -1.11 -3.91
N LEU A 99 -4.74 -1.19 -2.74
CA LEU A 99 -4.06 -2.38 -2.25
C LEU A 99 -4.89 -3.01 -1.12
N TYR A 100 -5.19 -4.30 -1.21
CA TYR A 100 -5.86 -5.05 -0.16
C TYR A 100 -4.82 -5.77 0.69
N LEU A 101 -4.69 -5.33 1.93
CA LEU A 101 -3.70 -5.79 2.91
C LEU A 101 -4.39 -6.61 3.99
N LEU A 102 -3.96 -7.85 4.14
CA LEU A 102 -4.36 -8.72 5.25
C LEU A 102 -3.33 -8.56 6.36
N ILE A 103 -3.78 -8.16 7.54
CA ILE A 103 -2.91 -8.04 8.71
C ILE A 103 -3.26 -9.19 9.67
N THR A 104 -2.27 -10.03 9.96
CA THR A 104 -2.43 -11.26 10.75
C THR A 104 -1.35 -11.32 11.82
N PRO A 105 -1.72 -11.30 13.11
CA PRO A 105 -0.80 -11.63 14.20
C PRO A 105 -0.49 -13.14 14.17
N ASN A 106 0.75 -13.50 13.82
CA ASN A 106 1.24 -14.88 13.80
C ASN A 106 1.92 -15.22 15.13
N VAL A 107 1.12 -15.36 16.19
CA VAL A 107 1.58 -15.65 17.56
C VAL A 107 1.00 -16.99 18.00
N GLU A 108 1.76 -17.77 18.75
CA GLU A 108 1.33 -19.11 19.22
C GLU A 108 0.09 -19.04 20.13
N ASP A 109 0.06 -18.09 21.08
CA ASP A 109 -1.11 -17.89 21.93
C ASP A 109 -2.20 -17.08 21.22
N TYR A 110 -3.37 -17.70 21.08
CA TYR A 110 -4.51 -17.08 20.43
C TYR A 110 -5.06 -15.88 21.22
N GLY A 111 -4.98 -15.89 22.55
CA GLY A 111 -5.41 -14.77 23.40
C GLY A 111 -4.57 -13.52 23.14
N THR A 112 -3.25 -13.70 23.09
CA THR A 112 -2.29 -12.67 22.69
C THR A 112 -2.53 -12.21 21.26
N ALA A 113 -2.77 -13.12 20.31
CA ALA A 113 -3.08 -12.76 18.92
C ALA A 113 -4.33 -11.86 18.78
N LEU A 114 -5.39 -12.13 19.56
CA LEU A 114 -6.58 -11.27 19.61
C LEU A 114 -6.29 -9.89 20.20
N THR A 115 -5.39 -9.83 21.18
CA THR A 115 -4.96 -8.58 21.81
C THR A 115 -4.18 -7.73 20.80
N PHE A 116 -3.24 -8.35 20.07
CA PHE A 116 -2.55 -7.71 18.95
C PHE A 116 -3.50 -7.20 17.88
N LEU A 117 -4.48 -8.01 17.47
CA LEU A 117 -5.48 -7.60 16.49
C LEU A 117 -6.25 -6.35 16.97
N SER A 118 -6.59 -6.29 18.27
CA SER A 118 -7.26 -5.13 18.86
C SER A 118 -6.37 -3.89 18.85
N ARG A 119 -5.07 -4.03 19.12
CA ARG A 119 -4.09 -2.92 19.07
C ARG A 119 -3.93 -2.39 17.64
N VAL A 120 -3.80 -3.28 16.65
CA VAL A 120 -3.76 -2.92 15.22
C VAL A 120 -5.00 -2.13 14.81
N ILE A 121 -6.19 -2.62 15.18
CA ILE A 121 -7.46 -1.94 14.88
C ILE A 121 -7.51 -0.56 15.57
N SER A 122 -7.08 -0.48 16.82
CA SER A 122 -7.03 0.79 17.56
C SER A 122 -6.07 1.80 16.93
N PHE A 123 -4.91 1.35 16.47
CA PHE A 123 -3.95 2.20 15.77
C PHE A 123 -4.56 2.81 14.50
N PHE A 124 -5.15 1.98 13.64
CA PHE A 124 -5.77 2.48 12.40
C PHE A 124 -7.06 3.27 12.63
N GLN A 125 -7.74 3.06 13.76
CA GLN A 125 -8.84 3.90 14.19
C GLN A 125 -8.35 5.31 14.54
N HIS A 126 -7.19 5.42 15.20
CA HIS A 126 -6.56 6.69 15.56
C HIS A 126 -5.96 7.40 14.33
N GLN A 127 -5.19 6.68 13.52
CA GLN A 127 -4.49 7.19 12.35
C GLN A 127 -4.82 6.37 11.10
N ARG A 128 -5.69 6.93 10.25
CA ARG A 128 -6.10 6.30 8.99
C ARG A 128 -5.51 6.95 7.74
N VAL A 129 -4.94 8.15 7.86
CA VAL A 129 -4.39 8.93 6.74
C VAL A 129 -2.90 9.17 6.99
N PHE A 130 -2.09 8.83 6.01
CA PHE A 130 -0.64 8.93 6.07
C PHE A 130 -0.16 9.90 5.01
N THR A 131 0.58 10.90 5.48
CA THR A 131 1.15 12.00 4.71
C THR A 131 2.57 12.24 5.23
N GLN A 132 3.37 12.95 4.45
CA GLN A 132 4.74 13.33 4.82
C GLN A 132 4.80 14.15 6.13
N ALA A 133 3.70 14.80 6.51
CA ALA A 133 3.64 15.64 7.70
C ALA A 133 3.33 14.87 8.99
N ASN A 134 2.81 13.65 8.89
CA ASN A 134 2.31 12.88 10.05
C ASN A 134 2.75 11.42 10.10
N ALA A 135 3.58 10.98 9.15
CA ALA A 135 4.07 9.62 9.08
C ALA A 135 5.60 9.61 9.06
N SER A 136 6.19 8.69 9.83
CA SER A 136 7.62 8.39 9.81
C SER A 136 7.98 7.72 8.49
N VAL A 137 9.18 8.01 7.98
CA VAL A 137 9.69 7.47 6.71
C VAL A 137 10.99 6.72 7.01
N PRO A 138 11.20 5.51 6.44
CA PRO A 138 12.46 4.79 6.60
C PRO A 138 13.67 5.63 6.18
N ASP A 139 14.71 5.64 7.01
CA ASP A 139 15.99 6.32 6.73
C ASP A 139 16.88 5.45 5.82
N ASP A 140 16.38 5.16 4.61
CA ASP A 140 17.13 4.43 3.58
C ASP A 140 17.49 5.38 2.43
N PRO A 141 18.79 5.52 2.07
CA PRO A 141 19.21 6.32 0.90
C PRO A 141 18.60 5.85 -0.43
N GLY A 142 18.07 4.63 -0.51
CA GLY A 142 17.32 4.10 -1.65
C GLY A 142 15.83 4.47 -1.66
N PHE A 143 15.29 5.05 -0.58
CA PHE A 143 13.87 5.35 -0.43
C PHE A 143 13.42 6.45 -1.40
N GLY A 144 12.61 6.07 -2.39
CA GLY A 144 12.36 6.93 -3.54
C GLY A 144 11.22 7.92 -3.34
N ILE A 145 10.28 7.67 -2.42
CA ILE A 145 9.04 8.45 -2.33
C ILE A 145 9.25 9.78 -1.59
N SER A 146 9.33 10.87 -2.36
CA SER A 146 9.38 12.24 -1.82
C SER A 146 8.01 12.77 -1.39
N GLN A 147 6.93 12.26 -1.99
CA GLN A 147 5.57 12.65 -1.64
C GLN A 147 4.61 11.46 -1.66
N PHE A 148 3.87 11.28 -0.56
CA PHE A 148 2.82 10.29 -0.43
C PHE A 148 1.61 10.87 0.31
N ASN A 149 0.43 10.40 -0.08
CA ASN A 149 -0.82 10.61 0.63
C ASN A 149 -1.69 9.38 0.37
N PHE A 150 -1.78 8.50 1.36
CA PHE A 150 -2.62 7.31 1.27
C PHE A 150 -3.49 7.20 2.52
N ASN A 151 -4.63 6.54 2.37
CA ASN A 151 -5.54 6.26 3.46
C ASN A 151 -5.82 4.77 3.56
N LEU A 152 -6.10 4.32 4.78
CA LEU A 152 -6.54 2.96 5.06
C LEU A 152 -8.02 2.94 5.44
N SER A 153 -8.72 1.93 4.95
CA SER A 153 -10.12 1.65 5.27
C SER A 153 -10.30 0.17 5.55
N MET A 154 -11.00 -0.16 6.63
CA MET A 154 -11.27 -1.56 6.97
C MET A 154 -12.26 -2.16 5.96
N VAL A 155 -11.98 -3.37 5.50
CA VAL A 155 -12.85 -4.16 4.62
C VAL A 155 -13.35 -5.37 5.40
N SER A 156 -14.66 -5.59 5.40
CA SER A 156 -15.27 -6.74 6.05
C SER A 156 -15.71 -7.74 4.98
N PRO A 157 -14.92 -8.79 4.69
CA PRO A 157 -15.31 -9.84 3.75
C PRO A 157 -16.45 -10.69 4.33
N SER A 158 -17.26 -11.28 3.46
CA SER A 158 -18.21 -12.32 3.84
C SER A 158 -17.48 -13.59 4.31
N LEU A 159 -18.17 -14.46 5.06
CA LEU A 159 -17.59 -15.74 5.51
C LEU A 159 -17.15 -16.64 4.34
N GLU A 160 -17.86 -16.61 3.22
CA GLU A 160 -17.50 -17.34 2.00
C GLU A 160 -16.20 -16.78 1.39
N GLN A 161 -16.11 -15.46 1.24
CA GLN A 161 -14.89 -14.81 0.73
C GLN A 161 -13.70 -15.06 1.66
N LEU A 162 -13.91 -15.02 2.98
CA LEU A 162 -12.88 -15.32 3.97
C LEU A 162 -12.41 -16.77 3.86
N ASN A 163 -13.35 -17.72 3.70
CA ASN A 163 -13.02 -19.13 3.49
C ASN A 163 -12.20 -19.33 2.20
N HIS A 164 -12.59 -18.70 1.10
CA HIS A 164 -11.82 -18.73 -0.14
C HIS A 164 -10.44 -18.11 0.00
N LEU A 165 -10.33 -16.96 0.68
CA LEU A 165 -9.07 -16.27 0.92
C LEU A 165 -8.08 -17.16 1.68
N TRP A 166 -8.51 -17.78 2.78
CA TRP A 166 -7.66 -18.69 3.54
C TRP A 166 -7.41 -20.02 2.81
N GLY A 167 -8.35 -20.48 1.98
CA GLY A 167 -8.14 -21.62 1.09
C GLY A 167 -7.04 -21.37 0.05
N ILE A 168 -6.95 -20.15 -0.51
CA ILE A 168 -5.89 -19.75 -1.46
C ILE A 168 -4.53 -19.65 -0.75
N LEU A 169 -4.52 -19.13 0.48
CA LEU A 169 -3.30 -19.00 1.28
C LEU A 169 -2.79 -20.35 1.81
N GLY A 170 -3.53 -21.44 1.64
CA GLY A 170 -3.13 -22.77 2.10
C GLY A 170 -2.98 -22.90 3.62
N GLY A 171 -3.38 -21.87 4.37
CA GLY A 171 -3.18 -21.76 5.80
C GLY A 171 -4.42 -22.13 6.60
N LYS A 172 -4.20 -22.44 7.88
CA LYS A 172 -5.28 -22.51 8.87
C LYS A 172 -5.80 -21.10 9.11
N LEU A 173 -7.10 -20.96 9.35
CA LEU A 173 -7.71 -19.67 9.68
C LEU A 173 -7.07 -19.10 10.94
N MET A 174 -6.39 -17.96 10.81
CA MET A 174 -5.82 -17.17 11.89
C MET A 174 -6.66 -15.91 12.14
N PRO A 175 -6.60 -15.30 13.34
CA PRO A 175 -7.26 -14.02 13.57
C PRO A 175 -6.62 -12.96 12.66
N SER A 176 -7.41 -12.31 11.82
CA SER A 176 -6.90 -11.32 10.86
C SER A 176 -7.91 -10.23 10.56
N VAL A 177 -7.39 -9.12 10.04
CA VAL A 177 -8.18 -7.96 9.61
C VAL A 177 -7.75 -7.55 8.20
N LEU A 178 -8.72 -7.25 7.36
CA LEU A 178 -8.47 -6.82 5.97
C LEU A 178 -8.62 -5.29 5.89
N TYR A 179 -7.61 -4.65 5.34
CA TYR A 179 -7.60 -3.21 5.06
C TYR A 179 -7.42 -2.96 3.57
N LYS A 180 -8.10 -1.94 3.05
CA LYS A 180 -7.87 -1.36 1.74
C LYS A 180 -7.09 -0.07 1.90
N LEU A 181 -5.86 -0.06 1.41
CA LEU A 181 -5.03 1.12 1.22
C LEU A 181 -5.38 1.74 -0.13
N GLN A 182 -5.80 3.00 -0.16
CA GLN A 182 -6.15 3.69 -1.40
C GLN A 182 -5.08 4.70 -1.80
N LEU A 183 -5.07 5.03 -3.09
CA LEU A 183 -4.31 6.12 -3.70
C LEU A 183 -2.81 5.86 -3.87
N GLN A 184 -2.42 4.62 -4.14
CA GLN A 184 -1.07 4.37 -4.60
C GLN A 184 -0.92 4.81 -6.06
N GLN A 185 -0.14 5.88 -6.29
CA GLN A 185 0.13 6.38 -7.64
C GLN A 185 1.33 5.65 -8.25
N ILE A 186 1.12 4.96 -9.36
CA ILE A 186 2.19 4.41 -10.19
C ILE A 186 2.27 5.21 -11.48
N GLU A 187 3.42 5.82 -11.73
CA GLU A 187 3.69 6.59 -12.94
C GLU A 187 4.91 6.02 -13.66
N TYR A 188 4.76 5.79 -14.96
CA TYR A 188 5.89 5.48 -15.83
C TYR A 188 6.56 6.78 -16.26
N ILE A 189 7.82 6.97 -15.86
CA ILE A 189 8.61 8.15 -16.22
C ILE A 189 9.50 7.77 -17.41
N PRO A 190 9.27 8.31 -18.62
CA PRO A 190 10.13 8.04 -19.78
C PRO A 190 11.47 8.79 -19.67
N ASP A 191 12.56 8.14 -20.11
CA ASP A 191 13.90 8.74 -20.19
C ASP A 191 13.95 9.92 -21.19
N GLU A 192 13.17 9.82 -22.27
CA GLU A 192 13.02 10.85 -23.29
C GLU A 192 11.60 11.40 -23.31
N VAL A 193 11.49 12.72 -23.20
CA VAL A 193 10.24 13.43 -23.36
C VAL A 193 9.72 13.23 -24.78
N ARG A 194 8.49 12.73 -24.90
CA ARG A 194 7.79 12.70 -26.19
C ARG A 194 7.12 14.06 -26.42
N PRO A 195 7.56 14.86 -27.41
CA PRO A 195 6.87 16.11 -27.72
C PRO A 195 5.45 15.80 -28.22
N ALA A 196 4.46 16.46 -27.64
CA ALA A 196 3.11 16.46 -28.16
C ALA A 196 2.94 17.69 -29.06
N SER A 197 2.39 17.51 -30.26
CA SER A 197 2.11 18.64 -31.15
C SER A 197 0.94 19.47 -30.62
N PRO A 198 1.01 20.81 -30.61
CA PRO A 198 -0.13 21.65 -30.27
C PRO A 198 -1.29 21.41 -31.26
N ILE A 199 -2.53 21.53 -30.78
CA ILE A 199 -3.70 21.56 -31.67
C ILE A 199 -3.63 22.86 -32.48
N THR A 200 -3.40 22.75 -33.80
CA THR A 200 -3.23 23.90 -34.69
C THR A 200 -4.52 24.33 -35.39
N GLU A 201 -5.54 23.46 -35.44
CA GLU A 201 -6.77 23.73 -36.17
C GLU A 201 -7.98 23.11 -35.45
N ILE A 202 -9.08 23.87 -35.38
CA ILE A 202 -10.39 23.41 -34.88
C ILE A 202 -11.39 23.60 -36.01
N ALA A 203 -11.82 22.51 -36.64
CA ALA A 203 -12.88 22.54 -37.64
C ALA A 203 -14.25 22.48 -36.95
N LEU A 204 -15.00 23.58 -36.99
CA LEU A 204 -16.39 23.65 -36.51
C LEU A 204 -17.34 23.24 -37.64
N THR A 205 -17.97 22.07 -37.50
CA THR A 205 -18.91 21.53 -38.50
C THR A 205 -20.36 21.98 -38.27
N GLU A 206 -20.66 22.70 -37.20
CA GLU A 206 -22.04 23.11 -36.89
C GLU A 206 -22.34 24.57 -37.26
N ARG A 207 -23.34 24.72 -38.13
CA ARG A 207 -24.06 25.98 -38.36
C ARG A 207 -25.09 26.13 -37.26
N ILE A 208 -24.93 27.15 -36.41
CA ILE A 208 -25.98 27.59 -35.49
C ILE A 208 -27.17 28.04 -36.34
N VAL A 209 -28.30 27.35 -36.21
CA VAL A 209 -29.60 27.73 -36.79
C VAL A 209 -30.34 28.64 -35.83
#